data_AF-A0A836TSE6-F1
#
_entry.id   AF-A0A836TSE6-F1
#
_cell.length_a   1.000
_cell.length_b   1.000
_cell.length_c   1.000
_cell.angle_alpha   90.00
_cell.angle_beta   90.00
_cell.angle_gamma   90.00
#
_symmetry.space_group_name_H-M   'P 1'
#
loop_
_entity.id
_entity.type
_entity.pdbx_description
1 polymer ?
#
loop_
_entity_poly.entity_id
_entity_poly.type
_entity_poly.pdbx_seq_one_letter_code
_entity_poly.pdbx_strand_id
1 'polypeptide(L)' 'MRIQRRFTIKGQSAYQGIAFHHVTSEIRKPDGSVVFKHDGIEVPAAWSQVASDVLAQKYFRRAGVPTCLKAVEEEN' A
#
# COMPACT_ATOMS: atom_id res chain seq x y z
N MET A 1 28.20 6.72 -12.91
CA MET A 1 26.87 6.23 -13.38
C MET A 1 26.00 7.43 -13.75
N ARG A 2 25.50 7.53 -14.99
CA ARG A 2 24.66 8.65 -15.46
C ARG A 2 23.23 8.15 -15.71
N ILE A 3 22.30 8.42 -14.78
CA ILE A 3 20.87 8.12 -14.94
C ILE A 3 20.18 9.31 -15.62
N GLN A 4 19.62 9.10 -16.81
CA GLN A 4 18.72 10.08 -17.41
C GLN A 4 17.37 10.06 -16.70
N ARG A 5 16.93 11.22 -16.21
CA ARG A 5 15.62 11.39 -15.59
C ARG A 5 14.60 11.80 -16.65
N ARG A 6 13.44 11.13 -16.68
CA ARG A 6 12.33 11.44 -17.60
C ARG A 6 11.11 12.02 -16.90
N PHE A 7 10.81 11.54 -15.69
CA PHE A 7 9.63 11.91 -14.91
C PHE A 7 9.96 12.51 -13.54
N THR A 8 11.25 12.72 -13.26
CA THR A 8 11.72 13.24 -11.97
C THR A 8 12.68 14.39 -12.16
N ILE A 9 12.73 15.28 -11.17
CA ILE A 9 13.64 16.43 -11.16
C ILE A 9 14.75 16.15 -10.16
N LYS A 10 15.99 16.52 -10.49
CA LYS A 10 17.12 16.35 -9.57
C LYS A 10 16.90 17.21 -8.32
N GLY A 11 17.13 16.62 -7.14
CA GLY A 11 16.97 17.30 -5.86
C GLY A 11 15.52 17.36 -5.35
N GLN A 12 14.57 16.79 -6.09
CA GLN A 12 13.17 16.68 -5.68
C GLN A 12 12.80 15.25 -5.34
N SER A 13 11.84 15.08 -4.42
CA SER A 13 11.25 13.78 -4.14
C SER A 13 10.49 13.27 -5.37
N ALA A 14 10.46 11.95 -5.56
CA ALA A 14 9.67 11.33 -6.63
C ALA A 14 8.16 11.57 -6.48
N TYR A 15 7.70 11.87 -5.26
CA TYR A 15 6.29 12.15 -4.96
C TYR A 15 6.00 13.66 -4.87
N GLN A 16 6.99 14.52 -5.10
CA GLN A 16 6.82 15.96 -5.03
C GLN A 16 5.77 16.43 -6.06
N GLY A 17 4.83 17.26 -5.61
CA GLY A 17 3.72 17.76 -6.44
C GLY A 17 2.48 16.87 -6.45
N ILE A 18 2.53 15.68 -5.84
CA ILE A 18 1.35 14.85 -5.60
C ILE A 18 0.81 15.21 -4.22
N ALA A 19 -0.46 15.62 -4.15
CA ALA A 19 -1.15 15.82 -2.88
C ALA A 19 -1.56 14.47 -2.29
N PHE A 20 -1.42 14.31 -0.97
CA PHE A 20 -1.80 13.10 -0.25
C PHE A 20 -2.79 13.45 0.87
N HIS A 21 -3.59 12.44 1.26
CA HIS A 21 -4.46 12.52 2.42
C HIS A 21 -4.46 11.18 3.15
N HIS A 22 -4.90 11.20 4.41
CA HIS A 22 -5.00 10.02 5.24
C HIS A 22 -6.42 9.46 5.16
N VAL A 23 -6.51 8.13 5.01
CA VAL A 23 -7.78 7.40 5.00
C VAL A 23 -7.72 6.21 5.95
N THR A 24 -8.90 5.75 6.33
CA THR A 24 -9.08 4.50 7.08
C THR A 24 -9.67 3.47 6.14
N SER A 25 -9.10 2.27 6.09
CA SER A 25 -9.71 1.13 5.40
C SER A 25 -10.23 0.14 6.43
N GLU A 26 -11.49 -0.27 6.25
CA GLU A 26 -12.15 -1.20 7.14
C GLU A 26 -12.92 -2.26 6.35
N ILE A 27 -12.62 -3.53 6.61
CA ILE A 27 -13.30 -4.68 6.01
C ILE A 27 -14.16 -5.31 7.10
N ARG A 28 -15.48 -5.30 6.91
CA ARG A 28 -16.47 -5.89 7.84
C ARG A 28 -17.12 -7.14 7.26
N LYS A 29 -17.58 -8.03 8.13
CA LYS A 29 -18.49 -9.11 7.80
C LYS A 29 -19.93 -8.58 7.66
N PRO A 30 -20.86 -9.37 7.07
CA PRO A 30 -22.28 -9.00 7.02
C PRO A 30 -22.92 -8.74 8.38
N ASP A 31 -22.43 -9.39 9.45
CA ASP A 31 -22.87 -9.18 10.83
C ASP A 31 -22.33 -7.88 11.47
N GLY A 32 -21.54 -7.10 10.73
CA GLY A 32 -20.93 -5.84 11.18
C GLY A 32 -19.59 -5.99 11.91
N SER A 33 -19.13 -7.21 12.19
CA SER A 33 -17.84 -7.45 12.85
C SER A 33 -16.66 -7.10 11.96
N VAL A 34 -15.61 -6.52 12.54
CA VAL A 34 -14.41 -6.07 11.82
C VAL A 34 -13.48 -7.25 11.54
N VAL A 35 -13.17 -7.49 10.27
CA VAL A 35 -12.21 -8.50 9.81
C VAL A 35 -10.81 -7.90 9.70
N PHE A 36 -10.74 -6.64 9.29
CA PHE A 36 -9.49 -5.91 9.13
C PHE A 36 -9.78 -4.42 9.25
N LYS A 37 -8.90 -3.70 9.93
CA LYS A 37 -8.93 -2.24 9.99
C LYS A 37 -7.50 -1.72 9.94
N HIS A 38 -7.28 -0.69 9.12
CA HIS A 38 -6.02 0.03 9.08
C HIS A 38 -6.31 1.53 8.98
N ASP A 39 -5.95 2.24 10.04
CA ASP A 39 -6.07 3.69 10.13
C ASP A 39 -4.83 4.37 9.53
N GLY A 40 -4.97 5.64 9.12
CA GLY A 40 -3.84 6.48 8.75
C GLY A 40 -3.08 6.06 7.49
N ILE A 41 -3.76 5.41 6.54
CA ILE A 41 -3.13 5.10 5.25
C ILE A 41 -3.00 6.39 4.46
N GLU A 42 -1.78 6.75 4.08
CA GLU A 42 -1.53 7.89 3.20
C GLU A 42 -1.70 7.47 1.73
N VAL A 43 -2.62 8.12 1.02
CA VAL A 43 -2.91 7.85 -0.40
C VAL A 43 -3.01 9.16 -1.19
N PRO A 44 -2.76 9.14 -2.51
CA PRO A 44 -2.96 10.32 -3.35
C PRO A 44 -4.37 10.90 -3.17
N ALA A 45 -4.46 12.22 -3.05
CA ALA A 45 -5.72 12.95 -2.82
C ALA A 45 -6.81 12.68 -3.86
N ALA A 46 -6.42 12.28 -5.07
CA ALA A 46 -7.35 11.96 -6.15
C ALA A 46 -7.95 10.54 -6.05
N TRP A 47 -7.47 9.70 -5.14
CA TRP A 47 -7.98 8.33 -5.00
C TRP A 47 -9.32 8.32 -4.27
N SER A 48 -10.24 7.48 -4.76
CA SER A 48 -11.48 7.19 -4.06
C SER A 48 -11.22 6.26 -2.88
N GLN A 49 -12.16 6.22 -1.92
CA GLN A 49 -12.13 5.25 -0.82
C GLN A 49 -11.99 3.81 -1.33
N VAL A 50 -12.69 3.45 -2.42
CA VAL A 50 -12.61 2.11 -3.03
C VAL A 50 -11.19 1.80 -3.51
N ALA A 51 -10.48 2.76 -4.12
CA ALA A 51 -9.10 2.56 -4.55
C ALA A 51 -8.17 2.33 -3.34
N SER A 52 -8.37 3.09 -2.26
CA SER A 52 -7.66 2.92 -1.00
C SER A 52 -7.93 1.56 -0.35
N ASP A 53 -9.16 1.07 -0.39
CA ASP A 53 -9.54 -0.23 0.14
C ASP A 53 -8.92 -1.38 -0.68
N VAL A 54 -8.82 -1.24 -2.00
CA VAL A 54 -8.11 -2.21 -2.85
C VAL A 54 -6.62 -2.29 -2.49
N LEU A 55 -5.97 -1.15 -2.24
CA LEU A 55 -4.58 -1.11 -1.75
C LEU A 55 -4.47 -1.87 -0.41
N ALA A 56 -5.34 -1.53 0.55
CA ALA A 56 -5.31 -2.13 1.88
C ALA A 56 -5.55 -3.65 1.84
N GLN A 57 -6.52 -4.10 1.03
CA GLN A 57 -6.84 -5.52 0.88
C GLN A 57 -5.69 -6.30 0.23
N LYS A 58 -5.04 -5.75 -0.81
CA LYS A 58 -3.99 -6.45 -1.55
C LYS A 58 -2.64 -6.45 -0.82
N TYR A 59 -2.28 -5.34 -0.16
CA TYR A 59 -0.92 -5.16 0.35
C TYR A 59 -0.81 -5.10 1.87
N PHE A 60 -1.82 -4.60 2.59
CA PHE A 60 -1.72 -4.42 4.06
C PHE A 60 -2.39 -5.52 4.87
N ARG A 61 -3.46 -6.13 4.37
CA ARG A 61 -4.16 -7.21 5.08
C ARG A 61 -3.27 -8.42 5.35
N ARG A 62 -2.28 -8.68 4.47
CA ARG A 62 -1.29 -9.78 4.57
C ARG A 62 -1.89 -11.14 4.93
N ALA A 63 -3.17 -11.37 4.60
CA ALA A 63 -3.85 -12.63 4.90
C ALA A 63 -3.17 -13.77 4.12
N GLY A 64 -2.68 -14.77 4.84
CA GLY A 64 -1.95 -15.90 4.25
C GLY A 64 -0.45 -15.68 4.06
N VAL A 65 0.10 -14.52 4.41
CA VAL A 65 1.56 -14.30 4.42
C VAL A 65 2.15 -14.84 5.72
N PRO A 66 3.09 -15.81 5.69
CA PRO A 66 3.74 -16.30 6.90
C PRO A 66 4.50 -15.20 7.65
N THR A 67 4.39 -15.21 8.98
CA THR A 67 5.15 -14.30 9.85
C THR A 67 6.64 -14.63 9.88
N CYS A 68 6.97 -15.90 9.67
CA CYS A 68 8.32 -16.44 9.73
C CYS A 68 8.61 -17.22 8.45
N LEU A 69 9.81 -17.07 7.91
CA LEU A 69 10.27 -17.86 6.77
C LEU A 69 11.18 -19.00 7.27
N LYS A 70 11.18 -20.11 6.53
CA LYS A 70 12.15 -21.20 6.68
C LYS A 70 13.02 -21.23 5.44
N ALA A 71 14.34 -21.26 5.62
CA ALA A 71 15.26 -21.43 4.50
C ALA A 71 15.02 -22.79 3.83
N VAL A 72 14.98 -22.79 2.50
CA VAL A 72 14.86 -23.98 1.64
C VAL A 72 15.95 -23.90 0.58
N GLU A 73 16.43 -25.06 0.13
CA GLU A 73 17.39 -25.15 -0.96
C GLU A 73 16.72 -24.69 -2.27
N GLU A 74 17.38 -23.82 -3.05
CA GLU A 74 16.89 -23.38 -4.36
C GLU A 74 17.13 -24.48 -5.40
N GLU A 75 16.10 -24.86 -6.17
CA GLU A 75 16.26 -25.72 -7.35
C GLU A 75 16.95 -24.92 -8.47
N ASN A 76 18.10 -25.41 -8.94
CA ASN A 76 18.82 -24.91 -10.12
C ASN A 76 18.59 -25.82 -11.32
#